data_AF-A0A7L7M513-F1
#
_entry.id   AF-A0A7L7M513-F1
#
_cell.length_a   1.000
_cell.length_b   1.000
_cell.length_c   1.000
_cell.angle_alpha   90.00
_cell.angle_beta   90.00
_cell.angle_gamma   90.00
#
_symmetry.space_group_name_H-M   'P 1'
#
loop_
_entity.id
_entity.type
_entity.pdbx_description
1 polymer ?
#
loop_
_entity_poly.entity_id
_entity_poly.type
_entity_poly.pdbx_seq_one_letter_code
_entity_poly.pdbx_strand_id
1 'polypeptide(L)'
;MNPISVVRRAGRRLGALLLALLATCALVSVGTVPAHAETSRRYTVIDWHMEGYDAGDGGSAGADRAVRYRDMIAQLRAASGHQMAGAGGGDMLDTPTRTNTNRVIEVRVWTNEYGSPAQSHVRLYFSVDNLYLLGFTNRGHNWRFSDADLPLAREIQNHYGHTNPPLFTSIYRGNYGTLDPNEVRGAFHYNALTMQMSMDSLSHFSYENRYHYRSTLAYFIGATAEAARFGWIEHRIAASINVGHDTTDPNNPDYLGNFGVELQTAWDDLSRLAHRTVNGGSSAPVTVDRRTYTNITQIRHGIGRPRIAPFLALHGSR
;
A
#
# COMPACT_ATOMS: atom_id res chain seq x y z
N MET A 1 31.66 70.53 -11.51
CA MET A 1 30.58 69.91 -10.70
C MET A 1 30.41 68.48 -11.17
N ASN A 2 30.68 67.48 -10.31
CA ASN A 2 30.75 66.07 -10.69
C ASN A 2 29.41 65.35 -10.43
N PRO A 3 28.59 65.05 -11.46
CA PRO A 3 27.30 64.35 -11.28
C PRO A 3 27.44 62.84 -11.02
N ILE A 4 28.67 62.32 -10.95
CA ILE A 4 28.99 60.88 -10.96
C ILE A 4 28.63 60.17 -9.64
N SER A 5 28.60 60.88 -8.50
CA SER A 5 28.37 60.27 -7.18
C SER A 5 26.92 59.92 -6.90
N VAL A 6 25.97 60.72 -7.42
CA VAL A 6 24.52 60.53 -7.19
C VAL A 6 24.01 59.32 -7.99
N VAL A 7 24.50 59.16 -9.23
CA VAL A 7 24.13 58.03 -10.11
C VAL A 7 24.64 56.69 -9.55
N ARG A 8 25.86 56.65 -9.00
CA ARG A 8 26.40 55.45 -8.34
C ARG A 8 25.61 55.03 -7.10
N ARG A 9 25.07 55.99 -6.35
CA ARG A 9 24.27 55.71 -5.14
C ARG A 9 22.87 55.21 -5.47
N ALA A 10 22.25 55.76 -6.53
CA ALA A 10 20.98 55.28 -7.05
C ALA A 10 21.10 53.86 -7.63
N GLY A 11 22.15 53.58 -8.40
CA GLY A 11 22.41 52.25 -8.98
C GLY A 11 22.60 51.14 -7.94
N ARG A 12 23.30 51.42 -6.83
CA ARG A 12 23.46 50.45 -5.73
C ARG A 12 22.15 50.15 -5.00
N ARG A 13 21.26 51.14 -4.84
CA ARG A 13 19.95 50.96 -4.20
C ARG A 13 19.00 50.15 -5.09
N LEU A 14 19.00 50.39 -6.40
CA LEU A 14 18.23 49.61 -7.36
C LEU A 14 18.74 48.15 -7.44
N GLY A 15 20.07 47.94 -7.44
CA GLY A 15 20.65 46.60 -7.40
C GLY A 15 20.28 45.82 -6.14
N ALA A 16 20.29 46.46 -4.97
CA ALA A 16 19.88 45.85 -3.71
C ALA A 16 18.37 45.50 -3.69
N LEU A 17 17.52 46.35 -4.25
CA LEU A 17 16.08 46.08 -4.38
C LEU A 17 15.80 44.93 -5.36
N LEU A 18 16.52 44.85 -6.47
CA LEU A 18 16.41 43.73 -7.42
C LEU A 18 16.88 42.40 -6.82
N LEU A 19 17.97 42.40 -6.05
CA LEU A 19 18.44 41.21 -5.32
C LEU A 19 17.48 40.80 -4.20
N ALA A 20 16.88 41.75 -3.50
CA ALA A 20 15.85 41.48 -2.49
C ALA A 20 14.55 40.94 -3.12
N LEU A 21 14.16 41.45 -4.29
CA LEU A 21 13.01 40.95 -5.07
C LEU A 21 13.26 39.54 -5.59
N LEU A 22 14.47 39.26 -6.10
CA LEU A 22 14.87 37.90 -6.51
C LEU A 22 14.92 36.92 -5.33
N ALA A 23 15.40 37.36 -4.16
CA ALA A 23 15.39 36.53 -2.95
C ALA A 23 13.97 36.25 -2.44
N THR A 24 13.06 37.21 -2.53
CA THR A 24 11.64 37.01 -2.16
C THR A 24 10.89 36.17 -3.19
N CYS A 25 11.15 36.32 -4.49
CA CYS A 25 10.63 35.43 -5.52
C CYS A 25 11.17 34.00 -5.36
N ALA A 26 12.46 33.85 -5.03
CA ALA A 26 13.06 32.55 -4.73
C ALA A 26 12.40 31.88 -3.52
N LEU A 27 12.15 32.63 -2.43
CA LEU A 27 11.45 32.14 -1.23
C LEU A 27 9.99 31.73 -1.48
N VAL A 28 9.27 32.41 -2.37
CA VAL A 28 7.89 32.03 -2.75
C VAL A 28 7.87 30.80 -3.67
N SER A 29 8.97 30.53 -4.38
CA SER A 29 9.13 29.35 -5.24
C SER A 29 9.78 28.12 -4.57
N VAL A 30 10.22 28.23 -3.31
CA VAL A 30 10.54 27.04 -2.49
C VAL A 30 9.21 26.38 -2.14
N GLY A 31 8.78 25.52 -3.05
CA GLY A 31 7.45 24.95 -3.14
C GLY A 31 6.95 24.40 -1.82
N THR A 32 5.90 25.03 -1.31
CA THR A 32 4.93 24.27 -0.52
C THR A 32 4.38 23.21 -1.46
N VAL A 33 4.67 21.94 -1.16
CA VAL A 33 3.98 20.82 -1.81
C VAL A 33 2.48 21.12 -1.68
N PRO A 34 1.69 21.11 -2.77
CA PRO A 34 0.27 21.45 -2.69
C PRO A 34 -0.36 20.62 -1.58
N ALA A 35 -1.04 21.29 -0.66
CA ALA A 35 -1.75 20.63 0.42
C ALA A 35 -2.73 19.62 -0.19
N HIS A 36 -2.45 18.33 0.00
CA HIS A 36 -3.32 17.28 -0.50
C HIS A 36 -4.60 17.28 0.34
N ALA A 37 -5.71 17.70 -0.25
CA ALA A 37 -7.01 17.63 0.40
C ALA A 37 -7.48 16.17 0.40
N GLU A 38 -7.45 15.51 1.55
CA GLU A 38 -8.01 14.17 1.69
C GLU A 38 -9.46 14.14 1.22
N THR A 39 -9.80 13.13 0.42
CA THR A 39 -11.17 12.96 -0.05
C THR A 39 -12.12 12.70 1.12
N SER A 40 -13.33 13.27 1.05
CA SER A 40 -14.43 12.97 1.97
C SER A 40 -15.17 11.68 1.59
N ARG A 41 -14.71 10.96 0.56
CA ARG A 41 -15.38 9.76 0.06
C ARG A 41 -15.28 8.66 1.11
N ARG A 42 -16.42 8.17 1.59
CA ARG A 42 -16.50 7.11 2.60
C ARG A 42 -16.28 5.71 2.06
N TYR A 43 -16.54 5.51 0.77
CA TYR A 43 -16.53 4.19 0.17
C TYR A 43 -15.87 4.23 -1.20
N THR A 44 -14.79 3.47 -1.36
CA THR A 44 -14.06 3.31 -2.62
C THR A 44 -14.18 1.87 -3.09
N VAL A 45 -14.40 1.66 -4.39
CA VAL A 45 -14.47 0.34 -5.01
C VAL A 45 -13.31 0.21 -5.99
N ILE A 46 -12.61 -0.91 -5.92
CA ILE A 46 -11.50 -1.30 -6.81
C ILE A 46 -11.83 -2.68 -7.37
N ASP A 47 -11.67 -2.87 -8.67
CA ASP A 47 -11.81 -4.18 -9.30
C ASP A 47 -10.43 -4.83 -9.47
N TRP A 48 -10.30 -6.07 -8.99
CA TRP A 48 -9.13 -6.91 -9.19
C TRP A 48 -9.48 -8.07 -10.12
N HIS A 49 -8.96 -7.99 -11.33
CA HIS A 49 -9.18 -8.95 -12.41
C HIS A 49 -8.15 -10.08 -12.38
N MET A 50 -8.56 -11.23 -11.83
CA MET A 50 -7.76 -12.46 -11.72
C MET A 50 -8.07 -13.49 -12.82
N GLU A 51 -8.77 -13.08 -13.89
CA GLU A 51 -9.01 -13.90 -15.05
C GLU A 51 -7.69 -14.39 -15.67
N GLY A 52 -7.60 -15.68 -15.97
CA GLY A 52 -6.45 -16.30 -16.63
C GLY A 52 -5.26 -16.59 -15.72
N TYR A 53 -5.41 -16.50 -14.39
CA TYR A 53 -4.36 -16.88 -13.43
C TYR A 53 -4.07 -18.40 -13.39
N ASP A 54 -4.94 -19.20 -14.01
CA ASP A 54 -4.83 -20.65 -14.23
C ASP A 54 -4.07 -21.00 -15.51
N ALA A 55 -3.96 -20.03 -16.43
CA ALA A 55 -3.09 -20.17 -17.58
C ALA A 55 -1.63 -20.04 -17.10
N GLY A 56 -0.76 -20.93 -17.58
CA GLY A 56 0.64 -21.04 -17.16
C GLY A 56 1.43 -19.72 -17.22
N ASP A 57 2.61 -19.74 -16.61
CA ASP A 57 3.42 -18.54 -16.38
C ASP A 57 4.09 -18.03 -17.67
N GLY A 58 4.38 -16.73 -17.69
CA GLY A 58 5.16 -16.05 -18.71
C GLY A 58 4.39 -15.52 -19.92
N GLY A 59 5.15 -14.99 -20.88
CA GLY A 59 4.61 -14.41 -22.12
C GLY A 59 3.79 -13.13 -21.90
N SER A 60 3.02 -12.75 -22.92
CA SER A 60 2.15 -11.56 -22.86
C SER A 60 1.03 -11.71 -21.82
N ALA A 61 0.53 -12.93 -21.60
CA ALA A 61 -0.51 -13.21 -20.62
C ALA A 61 -0.01 -13.04 -19.17
N GLY A 62 1.18 -13.56 -18.84
CA GLY A 62 1.83 -13.33 -17.55
C GLY A 62 2.05 -11.85 -17.27
N ALA A 63 2.56 -11.12 -18.25
CA ALA A 63 2.82 -9.69 -18.12
C ALA A 63 1.52 -8.90 -17.87
N ASP A 64 0.45 -9.20 -18.60
CA ASP A 64 -0.86 -8.59 -18.46
C ASP A 64 -1.49 -8.85 -17.07
N ARG A 65 -1.43 -10.09 -16.55
CA ARG A 65 -1.85 -10.40 -15.16
C ARG A 65 -1.08 -9.60 -14.13
N ALA A 66 0.24 -9.52 -14.28
CA ALA A 66 1.09 -8.75 -13.36
C ALA A 66 0.80 -7.25 -13.42
N VAL A 67 0.49 -6.69 -14.59
CA VAL A 67 0.06 -5.30 -14.75
C VAL A 67 -1.25 -5.05 -14.00
N ARG A 68 -2.28 -5.89 -14.21
CA ARG A 68 -3.57 -5.76 -13.49
C ARG A 68 -3.40 -5.82 -11.97
N TYR A 69 -2.53 -6.70 -11.49
CA TYR A 69 -2.19 -6.76 -10.06
C TYR A 69 -1.53 -5.45 -9.57
N ARG A 70 -0.53 -4.93 -10.29
CA ARG A 70 0.12 -3.65 -9.92
C ARG A 70 -0.88 -2.49 -9.93
N ASP A 71 -1.77 -2.44 -10.91
CA ASP A 71 -2.81 -1.41 -11.00
C ASP A 71 -3.77 -1.44 -9.80
N MET A 72 -4.16 -2.64 -9.35
CA MET A 72 -4.96 -2.82 -8.14
C MET A 72 -4.21 -2.32 -6.89
N ILE A 73 -2.93 -2.69 -6.74
CA ILE A 73 -2.10 -2.24 -5.61
C ILE A 73 -1.90 -0.71 -5.63
N ALA A 74 -1.68 -0.13 -6.81
CA ALA A 74 -1.56 1.31 -6.97
C ALA A 74 -2.85 2.04 -6.59
N GLN A 75 -4.02 1.48 -6.94
CA GLN A 75 -5.33 2.02 -6.53
C GLN A 75 -5.56 1.92 -5.02
N LEU A 76 -5.19 0.80 -4.38
CA LEU A 76 -5.24 0.68 -2.92
C LEU A 76 -4.42 1.78 -2.25
N ARG A 77 -3.17 1.93 -2.69
CA ARG A 77 -2.22 2.92 -2.19
C ARG A 77 -2.71 4.36 -2.40
N ALA A 78 -3.33 4.65 -3.55
CA ALA A 78 -3.91 5.96 -3.84
C ALA A 78 -5.18 6.25 -3.03
N ALA A 79 -5.98 5.23 -2.72
CA ALA A 79 -7.19 5.36 -1.91
C ALA A 79 -6.86 5.59 -0.42
N SER A 80 -5.72 5.05 0.05
CA SER A 80 -5.29 5.10 1.44
C SER A 80 -4.08 5.98 1.71
N GLY A 81 -3.69 6.83 0.77
CA GLY A 81 -2.44 7.56 0.89
C GLY A 81 -2.40 8.86 0.14
N HIS A 82 -1.53 9.74 0.61
CA HIS A 82 -1.15 10.96 -0.06
C HIS A 82 0.36 11.11 -0.05
N GLN A 83 0.90 12.03 -0.84
CA GLN A 83 2.34 12.27 -0.86
C GLN A 83 2.87 12.66 0.52
N MET A 84 3.98 12.05 0.94
CA MET A 84 4.69 12.40 2.17
C MET A 84 5.31 13.80 2.01
N ALA A 85 4.97 14.70 2.92
CA ALA A 85 5.48 16.07 2.89
C ALA A 85 7.01 16.09 3.05
N GLY A 86 7.70 16.81 2.17
CA GLY A 86 9.17 16.94 2.18
C GLY A 86 9.93 15.83 1.45
N ALA A 87 9.30 14.72 1.07
CA ALA A 87 10.01 13.57 0.49
C ALA A 87 10.46 13.73 -0.97
N GLY A 88 9.99 14.77 -1.67
CA GLY A 88 10.46 15.11 -3.02
C GLY A 88 10.18 14.05 -4.10
N GLY A 89 9.08 13.29 -3.97
CA GLY A 89 8.66 12.27 -4.94
C GLY A 89 7.30 11.65 -4.63
N GLY A 90 6.67 11.02 -5.63
CA GLY A 90 5.38 10.32 -5.50
C GLY A 90 5.50 8.86 -5.03
N ASP A 91 6.71 8.38 -4.76
CA ASP A 91 7.00 7.03 -4.27
C ASP A 91 7.13 6.96 -2.75
N MET A 92 6.99 8.08 -2.06
CA MET A 92 6.92 8.16 -0.60
C MET A 92 5.57 8.78 -0.24
N LEU A 93 4.76 8.02 0.49
CA LEU A 93 3.39 8.36 0.81
C LEU A 93 3.16 8.25 2.31
N ASP A 94 2.15 8.95 2.80
CA ASP A 94 1.61 8.81 4.15
C ASP A 94 0.19 8.27 4.07
N THR A 95 -0.21 7.47 5.06
CA THR A 95 -1.63 7.21 5.35
C THR A 95 -2.37 8.53 5.60
N PRO A 96 -3.71 8.53 5.63
CA PRO A 96 -4.42 9.77 5.88
C PRO A 96 -4.10 10.36 7.26
N THR A 97 -4.10 11.68 7.34
CA THR A 97 -3.93 12.47 8.57
C THR A 97 -5.08 12.26 9.56
N ARG A 98 -6.29 12.02 9.05
CA ARG A 98 -7.46 11.71 9.88
C ARG A 98 -7.49 10.22 10.18
N THR A 99 -7.64 9.89 11.45
CA THR A 99 -7.90 8.53 11.93
C THR A 99 -9.36 8.36 12.33
N ASN A 100 -9.83 7.12 12.40
CA ASN A 100 -11.21 6.77 12.73
C ASN A 100 -12.22 7.38 11.75
N THR A 101 -11.86 7.45 10.47
CA THR A 101 -12.69 8.10 9.46
C THR A 101 -13.88 7.25 9.02
N ASN A 102 -13.88 5.97 9.42
CA ASN A 102 -14.81 4.94 8.96
C ASN A 102 -14.82 4.78 7.43
N ARG A 103 -13.77 5.21 6.73
CA ARG A 103 -13.68 5.06 5.27
C ARG A 103 -13.22 3.65 4.92
N VAL A 104 -13.88 3.06 3.91
CA VAL A 104 -13.68 1.68 3.49
C VAL A 104 -13.26 1.62 2.03
N ILE A 105 -12.36 0.69 1.72
CA ILE A 105 -12.06 0.26 0.35
C ILE A 105 -12.61 -1.15 0.16
N GLU A 106 -13.46 -1.34 -0.83
CA GLU A 106 -13.89 -2.65 -1.32
C GLU A 106 -13.04 -3.04 -2.53
N VAL A 107 -12.34 -4.17 -2.44
CA VAL A 107 -11.70 -4.81 -3.60
C VAL A 107 -12.60 -5.96 -4.06
N ARG A 108 -13.20 -5.82 -5.24
CA ARG A 108 -13.99 -6.86 -5.90
C ARG A 108 -13.07 -7.74 -6.72
N VAL A 109 -13.03 -9.03 -6.38
CA VAL A 109 -12.15 -9.96 -7.08
C VAL A 109 -12.95 -10.69 -8.14
N TRP A 110 -12.58 -10.50 -9.40
CA TRP A 110 -13.20 -11.11 -10.58
C TRP A 110 -12.40 -12.32 -11.03
N THR A 111 -13.06 -13.48 -11.15
CA THR A 111 -12.44 -14.74 -11.56
C THR A 111 -13.28 -15.43 -12.63
N ASN A 112 -12.66 -16.38 -13.35
CA ASN A 112 -13.35 -17.27 -14.30
C ASN A 112 -13.66 -18.65 -13.66
N GLU A 113 -13.85 -18.72 -12.33
CA GLU A 113 -14.01 -19.98 -11.59
C GLU A 113 -15.10 -20.90 -12.21
N TYR A 114 -16.19 -20.31 -12.70
CA TYR A 114 -17.31 -21.00 -13.34
C TYR A 114 -17.41 -20.78 -14.86
N GLY A 115 -16.28 -20.43 -15.49
CA GLY A 115 -16.22 -20.12 -16.92
C GLY A 115 -16.52 -18.65 -17.23
N SER A 116 -16.92 -18.39 -18.47
CA SER A 116 -17.18 -17.04 -18.99
C SER A 116 -18.68 -16.73 -18.97
N PRO A 117 -19.11 -15.51 -18.63
CA PRO A 117 -18.30 -14.34 -18.25
C PRO A 117 -17.76 -14.43 -16.81
N ALA A 118 -16.65 -13.71 -16.55
CA ALA A 118 -16.07 -13.57 -15.21
C ALA A 118 -17.08 -13.02 -14.20
N GLN A 119 -16.96 -13.47 -12.95
CA GLN A 119 -17.85 -13.05 -11.86
C GLN A 119 -17.06 -12.68 -10.60
N SER A 120 -17.61 -11.78 -9.80
CA SER A 120 -17.05 -11.43 -8.50
C SER A 120 -17.66 -12.28 -7.39
N HIS A 121 -16.91 -13.29 -6.95
CA HIS A 121 -17.32 -14.19 -5.87
C HIS A 121 -16.79 -13.78 -4.50
N VAL A 122 -15.70 -13.02 -4.48
CA VAL A 122 -15.04 -12.53 -3.26
C VAL A 122 -14.91 -11.02 -3.30
N ARG A 123 -15.19 -10.37 -2.18
CA ARG A 123 -14.95 -8.94 -1.94
C ARG A 123 -14.13 -8.78 -0.67
N LEU A 124 -13.03 -8.05 -0.72
CA LEU A 124 -12.16 -7.77 0.42
C LEU A 124 -12.41 -6.34 0.90
N TYR A 125 -12.51 -6.11 2.21
CA TYR A 125 -12.77 -4.79 2.76
C TYR A 125 -11.58 -4.30 3.58
N PHE A 126 -11.03 -3.14 3.22
CA PHE A 126 -9.89 -2.53 3.91
C PHE A 126 -10.27 -1.21 4.56
N SER A 127 -9.63 -0.90 5.69
CA SER A 127 -9.67 0.44 6.27
C SER A 127 -8.79 1.37 5.46
N VAL A 128 -9.30 2.55 5.10
CA VAL A 128 -8.49 3.61 4.47
C VAL A 128 -7.42 4.16 5.42
N ASP A 129 -7.65 4.08 6.74
CA ASP A 129 -6.79 4.73 7.73
C ASP A 129 -5.44 4.02 7.94
N ASN A 130 -5.40 2.70 7.76
CA ASN A 130 -4.19 1.89 7.97
C ASN A 130 -3.99 0.78 6.93
N LEU A 131 -4.86 0.72 5.91
CA LEU A 131 -4.89 -0.29 4.86
C LEU A 131 -5.05 -1.72 5.34
N TYR A 132 -5.52 -1.93 6.57
CA TYR A 132 -5.68 -3.28 7.10
C TYR A 132 -6.99 -3.91 6.63
N LEU A 133 -6.95 -5.23 6.38
CA LEU A 133 -8.13 -6.01 6.02
C LEU A 133 -9.07 -6.09 7.22
N LEU A 134 -10.32 -5.66 7.04
CA LEU A 134 -11.38 -5.66 8.05
C LEU A 134 -12.21 -6.94 8.02
N GLY A 135 -12.33 -7.52 6.83
CA GLY A 135 -13.22 -8.64 6.55
C GLY A 135 -13.37 -8.88 5.06
N PHE A 136 -14.30 -9.76 4.71
CA PHE A 136 -14.58 -10.11 3.32
C PHE A 136 -16.01 -10.61 3.16
N THR A 137 -16.50 -10.58 1.93
CA THR A 137 -17.71 -11.30 1.51
C THR A 137 -17.30 -12.41 0.57
N ASN A 138 -17.81 -13.62 0.76
CA ASN A 138 -17.76 -14.68 -0.25
C ASN A 138 -19.18 -15.18 -0.55
N ARG A 139 -19.56 -15.24 -1.82
CA ARG A 139 -20.85 -15.80 -2.27
C ARG A 139 -22.08 -15.30 -1.48
N GLY A 140 -22.08 -14.02 -1.12
CA GLY A 140 -23.16 -13.37 -0.37
C GLY A 140 -23.08 -13.52 1.16
N HIS A 141 -22.15 -14.30 1.70
CA HIS A 141 -21.88 -14.39 3.13
C HIS A 141 -20.82 -13.37 3.54
N ASN A 142 -21.07 -12.60 4.61
CA ASN A 142 -20.17 -11.54 5.06
C ASN A 142 -19.46 -11.92 6.36
N TRP A 143 -18.15 -11.75 6.38
CA TRP A 143 -17.27 -12.10 7.49
C TRP A 143 -16.44 -10.89 7.89
N ARG A 144 -16.25 -10.70 9.20
CA ARG A 144 -15.37 -9.66 9.73
C ARG A 144 -14.46 -10.21 10.80
N PHE A 145 -13.24 -9.68 10.87
CA PHE A 145 -12.39 -9.97 12.01
C PHE A 145 -12.99 -9.41 13.30
N SER A 146 -12.73 -10.08 14.43
CA SER A 146 -13.31 -9.68 15.72
C SER A 146 -12.69 -8.42 16.31
N ASP A 147 -11.54 -7.99 15.79
CA ASP A 147 -10.84 -6.74 16.12
C ASP A 147 -11.05 -5.65 15.06
N ALA A 148 -12.00 -5.83 14.13
CA ALA A 148 -12.40 -4.78 13.20
C ALA A 148 -13.43 -3.83 13.86
N ASP A 149 -12.96 -2.66 14.30
CA ASP A 149 -13.77 -1.67 15.03
C ASP A 149 -14.63 -0.74 14.13
N LEU A 150 -14.50 -0.87 12.80
CA LEU A 150 -15.20 -0.01 11.84
C LEU A 150 -16.67 -0.46 11.65
N PRO A 151 -17.66 0.46 11.56
CA PRO A 151 -19.05 0.13 11.25
C PRO A 151 -19.25 -0.29 9.78
N LEU A 152 -18.51 -1.31 9.33
CA LEU A 152 -18.41 -1.77 7.93
C LEU A 152 -19.79 -2.04 7.31
N ALA A 153 -20.68 -2.71 8.04
CA ALA A 153 -22.03 -2.99 7.58
C ALA A 153 -22.80 -1.71 7.24
N ARG A 154 -22.65 -0.64 8.03
CA ARG A 154 -23.32 0.64 7.79
C ARG A 154 -22.75 1.34 6.54
N GLU A 155 -21.45 1.29 6.34
CA GLU A 155 -20.84 1.92 5.15
C GLU A 155 -21.25 1.18 3.86
N ILE A 156 -21.35 -0.15 3.89
CA ILE A 156 -21.89 -0.95 2.79
C ILE A 156 -23.38 -0.62 2.55
N GLN A 157 -24.17 -0.54 3.62
CA GLN A 157 -25.59 -0.16 3.54
C GLN A 157 -25.76 1.18 2.83
N ASN A 158 -25.00 2.19 3.27
CA ASN A 158 -25.07 3.54 2.73
C ASN A 158 -24.63 3.58 1.25
N HIS A 159 -23.59 2.82 0.89
CA HIS A 159 -23.08 2.81 -0.48
C HIS A 159 -24.05 2.16 -1.48
N TYR A 160 -24.61 1.00 -1.13
CA TYR A 160 -25.50 0.24 -2.01
C TYR A 160 -26.98 0.58 -1.85
N GLY A 161 -27.34 1.46 -0.92
CA GLY A 161 -28.73 1.84 -0.66
C GLY A 161 -29.59 0.69 -0.11
N HIS A 162 -29.00 -0.22 0.68
CA HIS A 162 -29.75 -1.32 1.28
C HIS A 162 -30.67 -0.81 2.40
N THR A 163 -31.89 -1.35 2.48
CA THR A 163 -32.84 -1.02 3.55
C THR A 163 -32.28 -1.35 4.94
N ASN A 164 -31.58 -2.48 5.06
CA ASN A 164 -30.96 -2.93 6.30
C ASN A 164 -29.45 -3.12 6.10
N PRO A 165 -28.63 -2.89 7.14
CA PRO A 165 -27.21 -3.20 7.06
C PRO A 165 -27.00 -4.71 6.89
N PRO A 166 -26.07 -5.15 6.01
CA PRO A 166 -25.73 -6.55 5.88
C PRO A 166 -25.23 -7.12 7.20
N LEU A 167 -25.60 -8.37 7.49
CA LEU A 167 -25.13 -9.07 8.67
C LEU A 167 -23.71 -9.57 8.42
N PHE A 168 -22.80 -9.24 9.34
CA PHE A 168 -21.43 -9.72 9.36
C PHE A 168 -21.25 -10.71 10.50
N THR A 169 -20.84 -11.92 10.15
CA THR A 169 -20.44 -12.92 11.13
C THR A 169 -19.02 -12.63 11.58
N SER A 170 -18.81 -12.47 12.88
CA SER A 170 -17.48 -12.29 13.45
C SER A 170 -16.70 -13.61 13.39
N ILE A 171 -15.45 -13.54 12.97
CA ILE A 171 -14.51 -14.66 13.03
C ILE A 171 -13.47 -14.40 14.13
N TYR A 172 -12.22 -14.84 13.94
CA TYR A 172 -11.10 -14.55 14.83
C TYR A 172 -10.50 -13.14 14.56
N ARG A 173 -9.46 -12.77 15.29
CA ARG A 173 -8.71 -11.52 15.09
C ARG A 173 -7.90 -11.54 13.79
N GLY A 174 -7.75 -10.39 13.16
CA GLY A 174 -7.07 -10.24 11.87
C GLY A 174 -5.54 -10.20 11.94
N ASN A 175 -4.94 -10.06 13.12
CA ASN A 175 -3.47 -9.97 13.27
C ASN A 175 -2.72 -11.26 12.89
N TYR A 176 -1.47 -11.12 12.43
CA TYR A 176 -0.64 -12.26 12.01
C TYR A 176 -0.38 -13.29 13.12
N GLY A 177 -0.33 -12.91 14.41
CA GLY A 177 -0.22 -13.88 15.50
C GLY A 177 -1.42 -14.83 15.60
N THR A 178 -2.58 -14.41 15.07
CA THR A 178 -3.79 -15.24 14.99
C THR A 178 -3.90 -15.97 13.66
N LEU A 179 -3.52 -15.33 12.55
CA LEU A 179 -3.67 -15.87 11.19
C LEU A 179 -2.53 -16.79 10.76
N ASP A 180 -1.35 -16.62 11.33
CA ASP A 180 -0.14 -17.37 11.00
C ASP A 180 0.63 -17.71 12.29
N PRO A 181 0.02 -18.49 13.20
CA PRO A 181 0.61 -18.79 14.50
C PRO A 181 1.90 -19.63 14.40
N ASN A 182 2.15 -20.24 13.24
CA ASN A 182 3.35 -21.04 12.97
C ASN A 182 4.41 -20.26 12.18
N GLU A 183 4.19 -18.96 11.92
CA GLU A 183 5.12 -18.06 11.24
C GLU A 183 5.58 -18.54 9.86
N VAL A 184 4.69 -19.21 9.11
CA VAL A 184 5.01 -19.79 7.79
C VAL A 184 4.79 -18.84 6.63
N ARG A 185 4.26 -17.63 6.86
CA ARG A 185 3.91 -16.68 5.78
C ARG A 185 5.08 -16.24 4.90
N GLY A 186 6.31 -16.35 5.39
CA GLY A 186 7.50 -16.10 4.58
C GLY A 186 7.67 -17.09 3.43
N ALA A 187 7.11 -18.30 3.54
CA ALA A 187 7.19 -19.36 2.55
C ALA A 187 5.94 -19.46 1.66
N PHE A 188 5.01 -18.49 1.74
CA PHE A 188 3.85 -18.48 0.85
C PHE A 188 4.27 -18.17 -0.59
N HIS A 189 3.85 -19.03 -1.52
CA HIS A 189 4.14 -18.90 -2.95
C HIS A 189 3.13 -17.95 -3.62
N TYR A 190 3.61 -16.91 -4.30
CA TYR A 190 2.79 -15.87 -4.92
C TYR A 190 2.72 -15.97 -6.45
N ASN A 191 3.04 -17.12 -7.04
CA ASN A 191 2.80 -17.37 -8.46
C ASN A 191 1.29 -17.36 -8.79
N ALA A 192 0.96 -17.15 -10.08
CA ALA A 192 -0.42 -16.92 -10.52
C ALA A 192 -1.37 -18.07 -10.14
N LEU A 193 -0.94 -19.32 -10.38
CA LEU A 193 -1.73 -20.52 -10.06
C LEU A 193 -2.03 -20.62 -8.54
N THR A 194 -1.01 -20.41 -7.70
CA THR A 194 -1.17 -20.49 -6.24
C THR A 194 -2.12 -19.41 -5.73
N MET A 195 -2.03 -18.20 -6.30
CA MET A 195 -2.91 -17.09 -5.96
C MET A 195 -4.36 -17.38 -6.35
N GLN A 196 -4.59 -17.97 -7.53
CA GLN A 196 -5.93 -18.42 -7.94
C GLN A 196 -6.46 -19.52 -7.02
N MET A 197 -5.68 -20.56 -6.72
CA MET A 197 -6.08 -21.63 -5.81
C MET A 197 -6.45 -21.10 -4.42
N SER A 198 -5.69 -20.12 -3.93
CA SER A 198 -5.96 -19.46 -2.65
C SER A 198 -7.25 -18.64 -2.69
N MET A 199 -7.55 -17.97 -3.81
CA MET A 199 -8.78 -17.19 -3.99
C MET A 199 -10.00 -18.11 -4.13
N ASP A 200 -9.88 -19.20 -4.89
CA ASP A 200 -10.90 -20.26 -5.00
C ASP A 200 -11.19 -20.88 -3.62
N SER A 201 -10.13 -21.19 -2.86
CA SER A 201 -10.26 -21.65 -1.48
C SER A 201 -11.07 -20.64 -0.65
N LEU A 202 -10.69 -19.35 -0.65
CA LEU A 202 -11.39 -18.30 0.08
C LEU A 202 -12.86 -18.13 -0.38
N SER A 203 -13.17 -18.36 -1.66
CA SER A 203 -14.54 -18.29 -2.20
C SER A 203 -15.46 -19.34 -1.55
N HIS A 204 -14.91 -20.43 -1.02
CA HIS A 204 -15.59 -21.53 -0.33
C HIS A 204 -15.47 -21.47 1.21
N PHE A 205 -14.97 -20.38 1.78
CA PHE A 205 -14.90 -20.20 3.23
C PHE A 205 -16.26 -20.40 3.92
N SER A 206 -16.27 -21.14 5.04
CA SER A 206 -17.44 -21.29 5.92
C SER A 206 -17.08 -21.07 7.39
N TYR A 207 -18.08 -20.95 8.26
CA TYR A 207 -17.81 -20.77 9.68
C TYR A 207 -17.24 -22.04 10.34
N GLU A 208 -17.71 -23.21 9.93
CA GLU A 208 -17.35 -24.52 10.48
C GLU A 208 -15.87 -24.81 10.28
N ASN A 209 -15.32 -24.44 9.12
CA ASN A 209 -13.93 -24.70 8.72
C ASN A 209 -13.01 -23.47 8.82
N ARG A 210 -13.50 -22.33 9.36
CA ARG A 210 -12.82 -21.02 9.37
C ARG A 210 -11.34 -21.03 9.78
N TYR A 211 -10.95 -21.91 10.70
CA TYR A 211 -9.57 -21.98 11.20
C TYR A 211 -8.58 -22.53 10.16
N HIS A 212 -9.04 -23.34 9.21
CA HIS A 212 -8.22 -23.82 8.09
C HIS A 212 -7.84 -22.71 7.11
N TYR A 213 -8.61 -21.62 7.07
CA TYR A 213 -8.40 -20.49 6.16
C TYR A 213 -7.54 -19.37 6.73
N ARG A 214 -7.01 -19.53 7.94
CA ARG A 214 -6.17 -18.51 8.59
C ARG A 214 -4.97 -18.13 7.73
N SER A 215 -4.25 -19.12 7.20
CA SER A 215 -3.11 -18.89 6.31
C SER A 215 -3.54 -18.26 4.97
N THR A 216 -4.70 -18.63 4.42
CA THR A 216 -5.27 -17.98 3.21
C THR A 216 -5.58 -16.50 3.44
N LEU A 217 -6.10 -16.13 4.61
CA LEU A 217 -6.32 -14.73 4.95
C LEU A 217 -5.00 -13.98 5.18
N ALA A 218 -4.02 -14.59 5.86
CA ALA A 218 -2.67 -14.02 5.99
C ALA A 218 -2.01 -13.80 4.62
N TYR A 219 -2.19 -14.75 3.70
CA TYR A 219 -1.73 -14.68 2.32
C TYR A 219 -2.30 -13.45 1.61
N PHE A 220 -3.62 -13.24 1.66
CA PHE A 220 -4.23 -12.09 1.00
C PHE A 220 -3.90 -10.76 1.66
N ILE A 221 -3.69 -10.69 2.98
CA ILE A 221 -3.15 -9.49 3.62
C ILE A 221 -1.74 -9.18 3.06
N GLY A 222 -0.89 -10.20 2.92
CA GLY A 222 0.42 -10.07 2.28
C GLY A 222 0.34 -9.59 0.82
N ALA A 223 -0.55 -10.20 0.03
CA ALA A 223 -0.78 -9.87 -1.38
C ALA A 223 -1.50 -8.54 -1.62
N THR A 224 -2.01 -7.86 -0.59
CA THR A 224 -2.77 -6.61 -0.76
C THR A 224 -2.20 -5.51 0.13
N ALA A 225 -2.58 -5.49 1.41
CA ALA A 225 -2.18 -4.47 2.38
C ALA A 225 -0.66 -4.30 2.44
N GLU A 226 0.09 -5.40 2.54
CA GLU A 226 1.55 -5.33 2.65
C GLU A 226 2.21 -4.95 1.32
N ALA A 227 1.71 -5.45 0.19
CA ALA A 227 2.18 -5.02 -1.13
C ALA A 227 1.93 -3.53 -1.40
N ALA A 228 0.79 -3.00 -0.95
CA ALA A 228 0.49 -1.57 -1.05
C ALA A 228 1.35 -0.72 -0.11
N ARG A 229 1.70 -1.23 1.08
CA ARG A 229 2.64 -0.57 1.99
C ARG A 229 4.08 -0.56 1.49
N PHE A 230 4.51 -1.65 0.85
CA PHE A 230 5.90 -1.88 0.45
C PHE A 230 6.00 -2.29 -1.02
N GLY A 231 6.54 -1.38 -1.84
CA GLY A 231 6.79 -1.60 -3.26
C GLY A 231 7.72 -2.79 -3.54
N TRP A 232 8.59 -3.14 -2.61
CA TRP A 232 9.38 -4.37 -2.70
C TRP A 232 8.49 -5.63 -2.72
N ILE A 233 7.49 -5.71 -1.83
CA ILE A 233 6.54 -6.84 -1.76
C ILE A 233 5.69 -6.85 -3.03
N GLU A 234 5.18 -5.69 -3.46
CA GLU A 234 4.45 -5.56 -4.74
C GLU A 234 5.30 -6.08 -5.91
N HIS A 235 6.55 -5.66 -6.02
CA HIS A 235 7.43 -6.05 -7.12
C HIS A 235 7.67 -7.55 -7.14
N ARG A 236 7.98 -8.16 -5.99
CA ARG A 236 8.21 -9.60 -5.88
C ARG A 236 6.98 -10.40 -6.27
N ILE A 237 5.81 -10.06 -5.73
CA ILE A 237 4.56 -10.75 -6.05
C ILE A 237 4.20 -10.58 -7.53
N ALA A 238 4.32 -9.37 -8.08
CA ALA A 238 4.04 -9.13 -9.50
C ALA A 238 4.99 -9.91 -10.42
N ALA A 239 6.27 -10.07 -10.05
CA ALA A 239 7.21 -10.90 -10.78
C ALA A 239 6.81 -12.39 -10.73
N SER A 240 6.44 -12.89 -9.54
CA SER A 240 5.91 -14.24 -9.36
C SER A 240 4.65 -14.51 -10.20
N ILE A 241 3.71 -13.56 -10.25
CA ILE A 241 2.51 -13.66 -11.11
C ILE A 241 2.88 -13.68 -12.60
N ASN A 242 3.91 -12.92 -12.99
CA ASN A 242 4.32 -12.82 -14.38
C ASN A 242 4.98 -14.11 -14.86
N VAL A 243 6.10 -14.50 -14.25
CA VAL A 243 7.00 -15.55 -14.75
C VAL A 243 7.22 -16.68 -13.75
N GLY A 244 6.45 -16.72 -12.67
CA GLY A 244 6.54 -17.76 -11.64
C GLY A 244 7.61 -17.51 -10.56
N HIS A 245 8.42 -16.44 -10.66
CA HIS A 245 9.44 -16.07 -9.66
C HIS A 245 9.94 -14.62 -9.83
N ASP A 246 10.70 -14.11 -8.84
CA ASP A 246 11.43 -12.84 -8.92
C ASP A 246 12.78 -12.99 -9.61
N THR A 247 12.84 -12.58 -10.87
CA THR A 247 14.06 -12.62 -11.71
C THR A 247 15.16 -11.65 -11.29
N THR A 248 14.87 -10.72 -10.38
CA THR A 248 15.87 -9.75 -9.90
C THR A 248 16.71 -10.31 -8.73
N ASP A 249 16.28 -11.43 -8.16
CA ASP A 249 16.95 -12.13 -7.08
C ASP A 249 17.65 -13.39 -7.62
N PRO A 250 18.94 -13.62 -7.34
CA PRO A 250 19.68 -14.78 -7.86
C PRO A 250 19.06 -16.14 -7.52
N ASN A 251 18.29 -16.22 -6.43
CA ASN A 251 17.64 -17.46 -6.02
C ASN A 251 16.29 -17.70 -6.69
N ASN A 252 15.81 -16.74 -7.50
CA ASN A 252 14.51 -16.79 -8.18
C ASN A 252 13.37 -17.23 -7.24
N PRO A 253 13.18 -16.58 -6.07
CA PRO A 253 12.11 -16.95 -5.17
C PRO A 253 10.77 -16.49 -5.73
N ASP A 254 9.72 -17.26 -5.48
CA ASP A 254 8.34 -16.87 -5.74
C ASP A 254 7.55 -16.54 -4.45
N TYR A 255 8.25 -16.52 -3.32
CA TYR A 255 7.78 -16.23 -1.97
C TYR A 255 8.51 -15.02 -1.36
N LEU A 256 7.97 -14.46 -0.26
CA LEU A 256 8.51 -13.23 0.35
C LEU A 256 9.81 -13.43 1.13
N GLY A 257 9.96 -14.58 1.80
CA GLY A 257 11.09 -14.89 2.66
C GLY A 257 11.17 -13.99 3.90
N ASN A 258 12.27 -14.10 4.64
CA ASN A 258 12.48 -13.36 5.89
C ASN A 258 12.44 -11.84 5.67
N PHE A 259 13.06 -11.33 4.60
CA PHE A 259 13.05 -9.90 4.32
C PHE A 259 11.61 -9.35 4.19
N GLY A 260 10.73 -10.01 3.44
CA GLY A 260 9.36 -9.57 3.32
C GLY A 260 8.56 -9.69 4.62
N VAL A 261 8.78 -10.74 5.42
CA VAL A 261 8.14 -10.89 6.75
C VAL A 261 8.60 -9.81 7.72
N GLU A 262 9.90 -9.53 7.77
CA GLU A 262 10.46 -8.50 8.64
C GLU A 262 10.00 -7.09 8.22
N LEU A 263 9.82 -6.82 6.92
CA LEU A 263 9.21 -5.57 6.45
C LEU A 263 7.82 -5.37 7.06
N GLN A 264 6.97 -6.39 7.04
CA GLN A 264 5.61 -6.33 7.59
C GLN A 264 5.62 -5.95 9.08
N THR A 265 6.60 -6.47 9.82
CA THR A 265 6.75 -6.15 11.26
C THR A 265 7.41 -4.79 11.52
N ALA A 266 8.22 -4.30 10.59
CA ALA A 266 8.99 -3.06 10.74
C ALA A 266 8.26 -1.82 10.19
N TRP A 267 6.98 -1.94 9.80
CA TRP A 267 6.25 -0.84 9.15
C TRP A 267 6.25 0.46 9.95
N ASP A 268 5.96 0.38 11.25
CA ASP A 268 5.92 1.54 12.14
C ASP A 268 7.31 2.15 12.36
N ASP A 269 8.33 1.32 12.60
CA ASP A 269 9.72 1.73 12.75
C ASP A 269 10.26 2.42 11.49
N LEU A 270 9.97 1.86 10.31
CA LEU A 270 10.34 2.44 9.01
C LEU A 270 9.58 3.74 8.74
N SER A 271 8.32 3.85 9.18
CA SER A 271 7.53 5.08 9.09
C SER A 271 8.16 6.20 9.92
N ARG A 272 8.55 5.92 11.17
CA ARG A 272 9.30 6.86 12.01
C ARG A 272 10.64 7.25 11.40
N LEU A 273 11.39 6.28 10.87
CA LEU A 273 12.67 6.54 10.19
C LEU A 273 12.47 7.50 9.01
N ALA A 274 11.47 7.25 8.16
CA ALA A 274 11.17 8.09 7.01
C ALA A 274 10.82 9.52 7.45
N HIS A 275 9.88 9.69 8.38
CA HIS A 275 9.45 11.00 8.86
C HIS A 275 10.55 11.80 9.57
N ARG A 276 11.40 11.16 10.36
CA ARG A 276 12.50 11.84 11.06
C ARG A 276 13.61 12.28 10.10
N THR A 277 13.83 11.56 9.01
CA THR A 277 14.95 11.81 8.09
C THR A 277 14.55 12.55 6.82
N VAL A 278 13.25 12.72 6.55
CA VAL A 278 12.73 13.42 5.35
C VAL A 278 13.27 14.84 5.19
N ASN A 279 13.49 15.55 6.30
CA ASN A 279 14.03 16.92 6.32
C ASN A 279 15.48 16.97 6.84
N GLY A 280 16.26 15.89 6.63
CA GLY A 280 17.67 15.84 7.03
C GLY A 280 17.92 15.61 8.53
N GLY A 281 16.90 15.22 9.29
CA GLY A 281 17.05 14.81 10.69
C GLY A 281 17.68 13.42 10.84
N SER A 282 17.73 12.93 12.08
CA SER A 282 18.27 11.61 12.42
C SER A 282 17.21 10.72 13.07
N SER A 283 17.39 9.39 12.91
CA SER A 283 16.53 8.38 13.52
C SER A 283 17.37 7.19 13.96
N ALA A 284 16.83 6.40 14.89
CA ALA A 284 17.35 5.06 15.15
C ALA A 284 17.30 4.24 13.85
N PRO A 285 18.38 3.55 13.46
CA PRO A 285 18.36 2.67 12.29
C PRO A 285 17.39 1.51 12.46
N VAL A 286 16.79 1.05 11.37
CA VAL A 286 15.88 -0.11 11.34
C VAL A 286 16.55 -1.23 10.57
N THR A 287 16.65 -2.42 11.15
CA THR A 287 17.25 -3.58 10.49
C THR A 287 16.15 -4.52 10.00
N VAL A 288 16.24 -4.93 8.74
CA VAL A 288 15.32 -5.87 8.07
C VAL A 288 16.15 -6.93 7.35
N ASP A 289 16.05 -8.18 7.80
CA ASP A 289 16.83 -9.35 7.38
C ASP A 289 18.32 -8.99 7.22
N ARG A 290 18.90 -8.55 8.33
CA ARG A 290 20.31 -8.12 8.47
C ARG A 290 20.72 -6.91 7.62
N ARG A 291 19.78 -6.24 6.95
CA ARG A 291 20.04 -5.01 6.18
C ARG A 291 19.51 -3.81 6.95
N THR A 292 20.40 -2.87 7.27
CA THR A 292 20.05 -1.71 8.07
C THR A 292 19.66 -0.52 7.20
N TYR A 293 18.52 0.12 7.48
CA TYR A 293 18.08 1.38 6.89
C TYR A 293 18.30 2.49 7.91
N THR A 294 19.02 3.54 7.51
CA THR A 294 19.38 4.68 8.37
C THR A 294 18.68 5.98 7.99
N ASN A 295 18.07 6.03 6.80
CA ASN A 295 17.34 7.21 6.33
C ASN A 295 16.35 6.87 5.20
N ILE A 296 15.50 7.85 4.90
CA ILE A 296 14.51 7.80 3.81
C ILE A 296 15.13 7.53 2.44
N THR A 297 16.33 8.05 2.16
CA THR A 297 17.01 7.87 0.87
C THR A 297 17.28 6.39 0.59
N GLN A 298 17.62 5.62 1.62
CA GLN A 298 17.81 4.18 1.50
C GLN A 298 16.50 3.42 1.29
N ILE A 299 15.40 3.83 1.92
CA ILE A 299 14.06 3.28 1.65
C ILE A 299 13.67 3.53 0.19
N ARG A 300 13.89 4.77 -0.28
CA ARG A 300 13.48 5.25 -1.60
C ARG A 300 14.29 4.66 -2.75
N HIS A 301 15.60 4.50 -2.59
CA HIS A 301 16.51 4.16 -3.69
C HIS A 301 17.25 2.83 -3.51
N GLY A 302 17.22 2.21 -2.33
CA GLY A 302 17.92 0.93 -2.12
C GLY A 302 19.44 1.03 -2.25
N ILE A 303 20.07 2.10 -1.73
CA ILE A 303 21.52 2.28 -1.88
C ILE A 303 22.27 1.19 -1.09
N GLY A 304 22.75 0.13 -1.75
CA GLY A 304 23.44 -1.00 -1.10
C GLY A 304 22.53 -1.96 -0.33
N ARG A 305 21.21 -1.93 -0.59
CA ARG A 305 20.19 -2.81 0.00
C ARG A 305 18.94 -2.80 -0.89
N PRO A 306 17.97 -3.72 -0.74
CA PRO A 306 16.77 -3.69 -1.57
C PRO A 306 16.04 -2.34 -1.47
N ARG A 307 15.53 -1.85 -2.59
CA ARG A 307 14.63 -0.68 -2.58
C ARG A 307 13.28 -1.10 -2.01
N ILE A 308 12.76 -0.34 -1.04
CA ILE A 308 11.46 -0.60 -0.41
C ILE A 308 10.33 0.12 -1.14
N ALA A 309 10.61 1.31 -1.69
CA ALA A 309 9.60 2.16 -2.29
C ALA A 309 8.90 1.53 -3.54
N PRO A 310 7.65 1.92 -3.89
CA PRO A 310 6.79 2.87 -3.18
C PRO A 310 6.53 2.49 -1.72
N PHE A 311 6.59 3.46 -0.80
CA PHE A 311 6.42 3.23 0.63
C PHE A 311 5.27 4.08 1.16
N LEU A 312 4.24 3.43 1.73
CA LEU A 312 3.14 4.09 2.42
C LEU A 312 3.42 4.05 3.91
N ALA A 313 3.89 5.16 4.48
CA ALA A 313 4.20 5.32 5.89
C ALA A 313 2.94 5.62 6.72
N LEU A 314 2.97 5.31 8.01
CA LEU A 314 1.99 5.80 8.97
C LEU A 314 2.17 7.31 9.20
N HIS A 315 1.13 8.09 8.89
CA HIS A 315 1.16 9.53 9.07
C HIS A 315 1.45 9.91 10.53
N GLY A 316 2.39 10.83 10.71
CA GLY A 316 2.67 11.41 12.03
C GLY A 316 3.46 10.48 12.95
N SER A 317 3.94 9.32 12.47
CA SER A 317 4.88 8.49 13.20
C SER A 317 6.14 9.31 13.50
N ARG A 318 6.36 9.60 14.78
CA ARG A 318 7.49 10.38 15.30
C ARG A 318 8.36 9.58 16.22
#